data_AF-A0A920QJL4-F1
#
_entry.id   AF-A0A920QJL4-F1
#
_cell.length_a   1.000
_cell.length_b   1.000
_cell.length_c   1.000
_cell.angle_alpha   90.00
_cell.angle_beta   90.00
_cell.angle_gamma   90.00
#
_symmetry.space_group_name_H-M   'P 1'
#
loop_
_entity.id
_entity.type
_entity.pdbx_description
1 polymer ?
#
loop_
_entity_poly.entity_id
_entity_poly.type
_entity_poly.pdbx_seq_one_letter_code
_entity_poly.pdbx_strand_id
1 'polypeptide(L)' 'MHGPWQQLSPASRGELLYSLAELFQTNRIELARMETRDVGKPLKISLGDIDGVVATLRYNAVLLIKCKAILFR' A
#
# COMPACT_ATOMS: atom_id res chain seq x y z
N MET A 1 9.06 10.39 19.51
CA MET A 1 8.24 10.05 18.32
C MET A 1 7.46 11.29 17.88
N HIS A 2 8.09 12.28 17.23
CA HIS A 2 7.40 13.43 16.65
C HIS A 2 7.87 13.58 15.21
N GLY A 3 7.16 12.91 14.30
CA GLY A 3 7.48 12.90 12.88
C GLY A 3 6.29 13.43 12.06
N PRO A 4 6.54 13.93 10.83
CA PRO A 4 5.51 14.55 9.99
C PRO A 4 4.32 13.61 9.74
N TRP A 5 4.55 12.29 9.73
CA TRP A 5 3.49 11.28 9.59
C TRP A 5 2.38 11.38 10.65
N GLN A 6 2.74 11.66 11.91
CA GLN A 6 1.76 11.75 13.00
C GLN A 6 0.89 13.01 12.91
N GLN A 7 1.36 14.03 12.19
CA GLN A 7 0.63 15.29 12.00
C GLN A 7 -0.36 15.21 10.83
N LEU A 8 -0.29 14.16 10.00
CA LEU A 8 -1.19 13.98 8.87
C LEU A 8 -2.58 13.53 9.32
N SER A 9 -3.61 14.13 8.73
CA SER A 9 -4.99 13.67 8.88
C SER A 9 -5.14 12.21 8.41
N PRO A 10 -6.14 11.45 8.90
CA PRO A 10 -6.44 10.13 8.36
C PRO A 10 -6.61 10.14 6.84
N ALA A 11 -7.37 11.10 6.30
CA ALA A 11 -7.60 11.21 4.85
C ALA A 11 -6.28 11.43 4.08
N SER A 12 -5.41 12.34 4.54
CA SER A 12 -4.10 12.57 3.92
C SER A 12 -3.23 11.32 3.91
N ARG A 13 -3.26 10.51 4.98
CA ARG A 13 -2.57 9.22 5.01
C ARG A 13 -3.19 8.23 4.01
N GLY A 14 -4.51 8.23 3.88
CA GLY A 14 -5.22 7.42 2.90
C GLY A 14 -4.81 7.74 1.45
N GLU A 15 -4.71 9.02 1.09
CA GLU A 15 -4.24 9.45 -0.25
C GLU A 15 -2.80 9.01 -0.54
N LEU A 16 -1.92 9.03 0.46
CA LEU A 16 -0.56 8.52 0.33
C LEU A 16 -0.53 7.00 0.13
N LEU A 17 -1.35 6.24 0.87
CA LEU A 17 -1.47 4.79 0.67
C LEU A 17 -2.04 4.45 -0.71
N TYR A 18 -3.01 5.22 -1.20
CA TYR A 18 -3.56 5.03 -2.54
C TYR A 18 -2.49 5.29 -3.60
N SER A 19 -1.76 6.39 -3.47
CA SER A 19 -0.65 6.73 -4.38
C SER A 19 0.45 5.65 -4.36
N LEU A 20 0.75 5.07 -3.20
CA LEU A 20 1.68 3.96 -3.08
C LEU A 20 1.16 2.70 -3.81
N ALA A 21 -0.13 2.41 -3.71
CA ALA A 21 -0.73 1.29 -4.44
C ALA A 21 -0.60 1.45 -5.96
N GLU A 22 -0.77 2.67 -6.48
CA GLU A 22 -0.55 2.95 -7.90
C GLU A 22 0.90 2.70 -8.32
N LEU A 23 1.88 3.12 -7.50
CA LEU A 23 3.30 2.85 -7.77
C LEU A 23 3.60 1.34 -7.78
N PHE A 24 3.02 0.56 -6.87
CA PHE A 24 3.16 -0.89 -6.88
C PHE A 24 2.53 -1.51 -8.14
N GLN A 25 1.34 -1.04 -8.53
CA GLN A 25 0.66 -1.52 -9.73
C GLN A 25 1.45 -1.20 -11.00
N THR A 26 1.99 0.02 -11.12
CA THR A 26 2.83 0.43 -12.25
C THR A 26 4.10 -0.42 -12.34
N ASN A 27 4.74 -0.71 -11.21
CA ASN A 27 6.00 -1.47 -11.16
C ASN A 27 5.80 -2.97 -10.93
N ARG A 28 4.57 -3.48 -11.09
CA ARG A 28 4.15 -4.83 -10.68
C ARG A 28 5.09 -5.94 -11.14
N ILE A 29 5.48 -5.92 -12.41
CA ILE A 29 6.34 -6.97 -12.99
C ILE A 29 7.75 -6.89 -12.43
N GLU A 30 8.28 -5.70 -12.24
CA GLU A 30 9.64 -5.49 -11.72
C GLU A 30 9.73 -5.94 -10.26
N LEU A 31 8.77 -5.52 -9.42
CA LEU A 31 8.68 -5.94 -8.03
C LEU A 31 8.52 -7.46 -7.90
N ALA A 32 7.67 -8.08 -8.71
CA ALA A 32 7.52 -9.53 -8.71
C ALA A 32 8.80 -10.27 -9.15
N ARG A 33 9.59 -9.70 -10.07
CA ARG A 33 10.90 -10.25 -10.46
C ARG A 33 11.93 -10.12 -9.34
N MET A 34 11.96 -8.99 -8.63
CA MET A 34 12.82 -8.82 -7.44
C MET A 34 12.46 -9.85 -6.37
N GLU A 35 11.17 -9.98 -6.05
CA GLU A 35 10.66 -10.94 -5.08
C GLU A 35 10.97 -12.40 -5.46
N THR A 36 10.82 -12.76 -6.74
CA THR A 36 11.22 -14.10 -7.24
C THR A 36 12.73 -14.32 -7.11
N ARG A 37 13.55 -13.31 -7.36
CA ARG A 37 15.01 -13.42 -7.22
C ARG A 37 15.42 -13.60 -5.75
N ASP A 38 14.76 -12.88 -4.85
CA ASP A 38 15.06 -12.87 -3.42
C ASP A 38 14.60 -14.16 -2.73
N VAL A 39 13.35 -14.57 -2.98
CA VAL A 39 12.71 -15.69 -2.26
C VAL A 39 12.77 -17.02 -3.04
N GLY A 40 12.98 -16.98 -4.35
CA GLY A 40 13.07 -18.16 -5.21
C GLY A 40 11.72 -18.75 -5.66
N LYS A 41 10.58 -18.14 -5.30
CA LYS A 41 9.26 -18.60 -5.74
C LYS A 41 9.00 -18.29 -7.22
N PRO A 42 8.18 -19.09 -7.93
CA PRO A 42 7.86 -18.83 -9.33
C PRO A 42 7.28 -17.43 -9.54
N LEU A 43 7.64 -16.77 -10.65
CA LEU A 43 7.19 -15.41 -10.97
C LEU A 43 5.67 -15.22 -10.88
N LYS A 44 4.91 -16.24 -11.29
CA LYS A 44 3.44 -16.23 -11.20
C LYS A 44 2.93 -16.07 -9.76
N ILE A 45 3.62 -16.66 -8.78
CA ILE A 45 3.26 -16.53 -7.37
C ILE A 45 3.59 -15.12 -6.88
N SER A 46 4.81 -14.63 -7.16
CA SER A 46 5.22 -13.26 -6.81
C SER A 46 4.30 -12.20 -7.41
N LEU A 47 3.82 -12.40 -8.64
CA LEU A 47 2.84 -11.51 -9.26
C LEU A 47 1.54 -11.41 -8.45
N GLY A 48 1.07 -12.54 -7.91
CA GLY A 48 -0.10 -12.58 -7.03
C GLY A 48 0.16 -11.89 -5.68
N ASP A 49 1.38 -12.00 -5.14
CA ASP A 49 1.75 -11.29 -3.91
C ASP A 49 1.71 -9.77 -4.10
N ILE A 50 2.25 -9.26 -5.21
CA ILE A 50 2.18 -7.82 -5.52
C ILE A 50 0.72 -7.37 -5.72
N ASP A 51 -0.13 -8.18 -6.37
CA ASP A 51 -1.56 -7.88 -6.48
C ASP A 51 -2.23 -7.82 -5.10
N GLY A 52 -1.88 -8.75 -4.20
CA GLY A 52 -2.33 -8.74 -2.81
C GLY A 52 -1.93 -7.46 -2.08
N VAL A 53 -0.68 -7.02 -2.22
CA VAL A 53 -0.19 -5.76 -1.64
C VAL A 53 -0.99 -4.57 -2.17
N VAL A 54 -1.20 -4.46 -3.48
CA VAL A 54 -2.00 -3.39 -4.09
C VAL A 54 -3.41 -3.36 -3.52
N ALA A 55 -4.07 -4.54 -3.43
CA ALA A 55 -5.41 -4.64 -2.88
C ALA A 55 -5.47 -4.22 -1.40
N THR A 56 -4.51 -4.67 -0.59
CA THR A 56 -4.42 -4.30 0.83
C THR A 56 -4.19 -2.80 1.00
N LEU A 57 -3.29 -2.19 0.23
CA LEU A 57 -3.03 -0.75 0.28
C LEU A 57 -4.29 0.06 -0.08
N ARG A 58 -4.97 -0.29 -1.18
CA ARG A 58 -6.21 0.38 -1.61
C ARG A 58 -7.33 0.23 -0.58
N TYR A 59 -7.50 -0.96 0.01
CA TYR A 59 -8.51 -1.18 1.05
C TYR A 59 -8.28 -0.26 2.26
N ASN A 60 -7.05 -0.23 2.78
CA ASN A 60 -6.69 0.63 3.92
C ASN A 60 -6.77 2.12 3.58
N ALA A 61 -6.40 2.51 2.36
CA ALA A 61 -6.55 3.88 1.88
C ALA A 61 -8.01 4.34 1.94
N VAL A 62 -8.93 3.53 1.39
CA VAL A 62 -10.37 3.83 1.39
C VAL A 62 -10.93 3.93 2.81
N LEU A 63 -10.51 3.05 3.72
CA LEU A 63 -10.92 3.12 5.13
C LEU A 63 -10.48 4.43 5.78
N LEU A 64 -9.24 4.86 5.54
CA LEU A 64 -8.69 6.10 6.10
C LEU A 64 -9.34 7.36 5.51
N ILE A 65 -9.64 7.36 4.21
CA ILE A 65 -10.36 8.46 3.55
C ILE A 65 -11.79 8.58 4.07
N LYS A 66 -12.46 7.44 4.32
CA LYS A 66 -13.83 7.39 4.87
C LYS A 66 -13.90 7.59 6.38
N CYS A 67 -12.75 7.65 7.07
CA CYS A 67 -12.70 7.80 8.51
C CYS A 67 -13.22 9.19 8.90
N LYS A 68 -14.50 9.27 9.29
CA LYS A 68 -15.03 10.45 10.00
C LYS A 68 -14.34 10.51 11.36
N ALA A 69 -13.98 11.72 11.79
CA ALA A 69 -13.14 12.05 12.96
C ALA A 69 -13.72 11.64 14.34
N ILE A 70 -14.27 10.44 14.48
CA ILE A 70 -14.91 9.92 15.70
C ILE A 70 -13.88 9.27 16.63
N LEU A 71 -12.66 8.95 16.16
CA LEU A 71 -11.67 8.17 16.93
C LEU A 71 -10.43 8.96 17.38
N PHE A 72 -10.38 10.28 17.20
CA PHE A 72 -9.26 11.13 17.64
C PHE A 72 -9.70 12.22 18.63
N ARG A 73 -10.74 11.94 19.43
CA ARG A 73 -11.16 12.80 20.54
C ARG A 73 -11.09 12.03 21.86
#